data_AF-A0A8W8IKB6-F1
#
_entry.id   AF-A0A8W8IKB6-F1
#
_cell.length_a   1.000
_cell.length_b   1.000
_cell.length_c   1.000
_cell.angle_alpha   90.00
_cell.angle_beta   90.00
_cell.angle_gamma   90.00
#
_symmetry.space_group_name_H-M   'P 1'
#
loop_
_entity.id
_entity.type
_entity.pdbx_description
1 polymer ?
#
loop_
_entity_poly.entity_id
_entity_poly.type
_entity_poly.pdbx_seq_one_letter_code
_entity_poly.pdbx_strand_id
1 'polypeptide(L)'
;MTQVLAKESRIEKAIFDQWKQDEVCFILTKACEEVEKLFKSRSLVIVAGHSGSGKSAIIQHIALKYREQGWTVKREKQEILNKYTSDMNLSDKDRLKIVKVERTCNSAERGNTRVQKKDKGKYCALALLVLFNDDLCLSDLKHKDTENKFKRTLKLCGLPENTPPLDIGDILNSMKDFYVKKVEETYTFYHDFVMEVTNHVFGTDYPLEIVECADIGFIKRRVKIGNFDKHDDSFTIYLNDKYIENLGERLFTELFGERLIDVVLNPCLRNEKLVTILKTETITIENQVQNEEIELYNFY
;
A
#
# COMPACT_ATOMS: atom_id res chain seq x y z
N MET A 1 -19.90 -15.74 35.23
CA MET A 1 -19.21 -14.65 34.50
C MET A 1 -19.78 -14.60 33.10
N THR A 2 -20.62 -13.62 32.83
CA THR A 2 -21.28 -13.41 31.54
C THR A 2 -20.24 -12.82 30.59
N GLN A 3 -19.73 -13.62 29.66
CA GLN A 3 -18.88 -13.10 28.59
C GLN A 3 -19.68 -12.09 27.78
N VAL A 4 -19.22 -10.84 27.76
CA VAL A 4 -19.71 -9.82 26.84
C VAL A 4 -19.26 -10.25 25.44
N LEU A 5 -20.15 -10.88 24.69
CA LEU A 5 -19.97 -11.10 23.25
C LEU A 5 -19.85 -9.73 22.60
N ALA A 6 -18.63 -9.34 22.24
CA ALA A 6 -18.41 -8.17 21.41
C ALA A 6 -19.25 -8.34 20.14
N LYS A 7 -20.10 -7.35 19.84
CA LYS A 7 -21.04 -7.42 18.72
C LYS A 7 -20.23 -7.46 17.43
N GLU A 8 -20.30 -8.59 16.73
CA GLU A 8 -19.63 -8.81 15.45
C GLU A 8 -20.00 -7.72 14.44
N SER A 9 -19.00 -7.13 13.80
CA SER A 9 -19.20 -6.11 12.79
C SER A 9 -19.82 -6.70 11.52
N ARG A 10 -20.54 -5.88 10.74
CA ARG A 10 -21.11 -6.30 9.44
C ARG A 10 -20.03 -6.83 8.48
N ILE A 11 -18.80 -6.36 8.61
CA ILE A 11 -17.65 -6.72 7.77
C ILE A 11 -17.13 -8.11 8.15
N GLU A 12 -16.91 -8.37 9.45
CA GLU A 12 -16.51 -9.69 9.94
C GLU A 12 -17.51 -10.75 9.50
N LYS A 13 -18.81 -10.45 9.64
CA LYS A 13 -19.87 -11.35 9.21
C LYS A 13 -19.77 -11.70 7.73
N ALA A 14 -19.64 -10.69 6.85
CA ALA A 14 -19.51 -10.91 5.41
C ALA A 14 -18.27 -11.74 5.03
N ILE A 15 -17.13 -11.52 5.70
CA ILE A 15 -15.89 -12.27 5.45
C ILE A 15 -16.08 -13.74 5.81
N PHE A 16 -16.61 -14.01 7.00
CA PHE A 16 -16.78 -15.39 7.41
C PHE A 16 -17.90 -16.11 6.68
N ASP A 17 -18.94 -15.40 6.24
CA ASP A 17 -19.95 -15.94 5.32
C ASP A 17 -19.29 -16.36 4.00
N GLN A 18 -18.33 -15.58 3.50
CA GLN A 18 -17.51 -15.98 2.34
C GLN A 18 -16.61 -17.19 2.66
N TRP A 19 -15.95 -17.22 3.81
CA TRP A 19 -15.11 -18.38 4.17
C TRP A 19 -15.94 -19.66 4.22
N LYS A 20 -17.18 -19.58 4.72
CA LYS A 20 -18.11 -20.71 4.72
C LYS A 20 -18.52 -21.13 3.31
N GLN A 21 -18.60 -20.21 2.36
CA GLN A 21 -18.82 -20.54 0.94
C GLN A 21 -17.59 -21.21 0.33
N ASP A 22 -16.39 -20.68 0.61
CA ASP A 22 -15.13 -21.25 0.13
C ASP A 22 -14.87 -22.65 0.74
N GLU A 23 -15.34 -22.88 1.97
CA GLU A 23 -15.29 -24.16 2.70
C GLU A 23 -15.99 -25.29 1.93
N VAL A 24 -17.04 -24.98 1.16
CA VAL A 24 -17.79 -25.98 0.35
C VAL A 24 -16.86 -26.69 -0.64
N CYS A 25 -15.83 -25.98 -1.14
CA CYS A 25 -14.86 -26.52 -2.08
C CYS A 25 -13.54 -26.95 -1.40
N PHE A 26 -13.45 -26.87 -0.07
CA PHE A 26 -12.23 -27.21 0.65
C PHE A 26 -12.01 -28.73 0.71
N ILE A 27 -10.83 -29.17 0.27
CA ILE A 27 -10.43 -30.57 0.35
C ILE A 27 -9.48 -30.75 1.53
N LEU A 28 -9.87 -31.59 2.48
CA LEU A 28 -9.02 -31.96 3.61
C LEU A 28 -7.77 -32.70 3.10
N THR A 29 -6.60 -32.22 3.52
CA THR A 29 -5.31 -32.83 3.16
C THR A 29 -4.55 -33.24 4.41
N LYS A 30 -3.58 -34.14 4.26
CA LYS A 30 -2.63 -34.50 5.34
C LYS A 30 -1.93 -33.27 5.94
N ALA A 31 -1.59 -32.29 5.11
CA ALA A 31 -1.00 -31.04 5.58
C ALA A 31 -1.95 -30.26 6.51
N CYS A 32 -3.25 -30.25 6.21
CA CYS A 32 -4.25 -29.64 7.07
C CYS A 32 -4.36 -30.35 8.43
N GLU A 33 -4.41 -31.68 8.42
CA GLU A 33 -4.47 -32.49 9.65
C GLU A 33 -3.27 -32.23 10.58
N GLU A 34 -2.06 -32.14 10.01
CA GLU A 34 -0.85 -31.86 10.79
C GLU A 34 -0.87 -30.44 11.37
N VAL A 35 -1.29 -29.44 10.60
CA VAL A 35 -1.44 -28.07 11.11
C VAL A 35 -2.50 -28.04 12.23
N GLU A 36 -3.62 -28.74 12.09
CA GLU A 36 -4.65 -28.80 13.14
C GLU A 36 -4.12 -29.42 14.45
N LYS A 37 -3.31 -30.48 14.37
CA LYS A 37 -2.65 -31.08 15.54
C LYS A 37 -1.71 -30.08 16.23
N LEU A 38 -0.99 -29.27 15.45
CA LEU A 38 -0.12 -28.23 16.01
C LEU A 38 -0.91 -27.14 16.74
N PHE A 39 -2.05 -26.71 16.20
CA PHE A 39 -2.91 -25.73 16.88
C PHE A 39 -3.46 -26.22 18.24
N LYS A 40 -3.67 -27.53 18.41
CA LYS A 40 -4.12 -28.11 19.68
C LYS A 40 -3.03 -28.15 20.76
N SER A 41 -1.75 -28.11 20.36
CA SER A 41 -0.61 -28.32 21.26
C SER A 41 0.31 -27.11 21.40
N ARG A 42 0.17 -26.09 20.54
CA ARG A 42 1.05 -24.92 20.50
C ARG A 42 0.26 -23.62 20.47
N SER A 43 0.79 -22.60 21.13
CA SER A 43 0.24 -21.23 21.13
C SER A 43 0.60 -20.42 19.88
N LEU A 44 1.61 -20.85 19.12
CA LEU A 44 2.04 -20.22 17.87
C LEU A 44 2.32 -21.30 16.82
N VAL A 45 1.70 -21.13 15.65
CA VAL A 45 1.87 -22.00 14.49
C VAL A 45 2.14 -21.13 13.27
N ILE A 46 3.25 -21.40 12.57
CA ILE A 46 3.61 -20.73 11.32
C ILE A 46 3.44 -21.74 10.18
N VAL A 47 2.64 -21.39 9.17
CA VAL A 47 2.42 -22.24 7.99
C VAL A 47 3.16 -21.64 6.79
N ALA A 48 4.22 -22.31 6.35
CA ALA A 48 5.08 -21.88 5.24
C ALA A 48 4.99 -22.83 4.03
N GLY A 49 5.39 -22.35 2.85
CA GLY A 49 5.33 -23.12 1.59
C GLY A 49 5.18 -22.25 0.34
N HIS A 50 5.31 -22.87 -0.83
CA HIS A 50 5.29 -22.20 -2.15
C HIS A 50 3.96 -21.47 -2.44
N SER A 51 3.97 -20.49 -3.35
CA SER A 51 2.74 -19.81 -3.78
C SER A 51 1.71 -20.82 -4.32
N GLY A 52 0.43 -20.62 -4.02
CA GLY A 52 -0.65 -21.53 -4.45
C GLY A 52 -0.77 -22.85 -3.67
N SER A 53 0.12 -23.16 -2.73
CA SER A 53 0.13 -24.46 -2.01
C SER A 53 -1.01 -24.67 -0.99
N GLY A 54 -2.05 -23.82 -0.99
CA GLY A 54 -3.22 -23.96 -0.10
C GLY A 54 -3.04 -23.48 1.35
N LYS A 55 -1.93 -22.82 1.71
CA LYS A 55 -1.67 -22.34 3.09
C LYS A 55 -2.83 -21.52 3.67
N SER A 56 -3.28 -20.53 2.91
CA SER A 56 -4.38 -19.66 3.32
C SER A 56 -5.70 -20.42 3.47
N ALA A 57 -5.93 -21.47 2.66
CA ALA A 57 -7.12 -22.30 2.76
C ALA A 57 -7.08 -23.16 4.04
N ILE A 58 -5.93 -23.75 4.38
CA ILE A 58 -5.74 -24.51 5.63
C ILE A 58 -6.00 -23.61 6.85
N ILE A 59 -5.43 -22.41 6.88
CA ILE A 59 -5.63 -21.47 7.99
C ILE A 59 -7.11 -21.06 8.10
N GLN A 60 -7.80 -20.84 6.98
CA GLN A 60 -9.21 -20.47 6.97
C GLN A 60 -10.10 -21.61 7.50
N HIS A 61 -9.90 -22.83 7.01
CA HIS A 61 -10.62 -24.01 7.46
C HIS A 61 -10.48 -24.22 8.97
N ILE A 62 -9.24 -24.18 9.48
CA ILE A 62 -8.98 -24.31 10.91
C ILE A 62 -9.64 -23.17 11.69
N ALA A 63 -9.50 -21.93 11.22
CA ALA A 63 -10.11 -20.79 11.89
C ALA A 63 -11.65 -20.90 11.94
N LEU A 64 -12.33 -21.34 10.87
CA LEU A 64 -13.77 -21.60 10.90
C LEU A 64 -14.14 -22.67 11.93
N LYS A 65 -13.39 -23.77 11.99
CA LYS A 65 -13.61 -24.85 12.96
C LYS A 65 -13.49 -24.36 14.42
N TYR A 66 -12.48 -23.55 14.73
CA TYR A 66 -12.35 -22.96 16.06
C TYR A 66 -13.46 -21.94 16.33
N ARG A 67 -13.88 -21.18 15.31
CA ARG A 67 -14.99 -20.24 15.44
C ARG A 67 -16.31 -20.94 15.78
N GLU A 68 -16.61 -22.08 15.15
CA GLU A 68 -17.77 -22.92 15.47
C GLU A 68 -17.74 -23.45 16.91
N GLN A 69 -16.54 -23.64 17.46
CA GLN A 69 -16.32 -24.02 18.86
C GLN A 69 -16.40 -22.83 19.84
N GLY A 70 -16.81 -21.65 19.37
CA GLY A 70 -16.99 -20.45 20.19
C GLY A 70 -15.72 -19.61 20.38
N TRP A 71 -14.63 -19.91 19.67
CA TRP A 71 -13.43 -19.08 19.73
C TRP A 71 -13.62 -17.77 18.95
N THR A 72 -13.06 -16.70 19.49
CA THR A 72 -12.99 -15.42 18.77
C THR A 72 -11.83 -15.49 17.77
N VAL A 73 -12.14 -15.47 16.48
CA VAL A 73 -11.14 -15.42 15.41
C VAL A 73 -10.96 -13.98 14.96
N LYS A 74 -9.72 -13.49 15.08
CA LYS A 74 -9.34 -12.13 14.67
C LYS A 74 -8.27 -12.21 13.59
N ARG A 75 -8.42 -11.40 12.54
CA ARG A 75 -7.39 -11.24 11.51
C ARG A 75 -6.66 -9.95 11.80
N GLU A 76 -5.36 -10.02 12.07
CA GLU A 76 -4.52 -8.87 12.41
C GLU A 76 -4.66 -7.74 11.36
N LYS A 77 -4.55 -8.09 10.06
CA LYS A 77 -4.77 -7.15 8.94
C LYS A 77 -6.14 -6.48 8.95
N GLN A 78 -7.19 -7.20 9.35
CA GLN A 78 -8.55 -6.65 9.40
C GLN A 78 -8.74 -5.74 10.61
N GLU A 79 -8.15 -6.07 11.76
CA GLU A 79 -8.16 -5.19 12.93
C GLU A 79 -7.43 -3.88 12.63
N ILE A 80 -6.27 -3.98 11.97
CA ILE A 80 -5.51 -2.83 11.48
C ILE A 80 -6.37 -2.03 10.49
N LEU A 81 -7.00 -2.68 9.52
CA LEU A 81 -7.85 -2.02 8.53
C LEU A 81 -9.07 -1.34 9.16
N ASN A 82 -9.75 -2.01 10.08
CA ASN A 82 -10.94 -1.51 10.74
C ASN A 82 -10.61 -0.27 11.56
N LYS A 83 -9.50 -0.34 12.31
CA LYS A 83 -8.98 0.77 13.09
C LYS A 83 -8.53 1.92 12.19
N TYR A 84 -7.71 1.64 11.18
CA TYR A 84 -7.26 2.62 10.17
C TYR A 84 -8.44 3.34 9.56
N THR A 85 -9.47 2.59 9.19
CA THR A 85 -10.59 3.19 8.50
C THR A 85 -11.54 3.92 9.43
N SER A 86 -11.69 3.50 10.69
CA SER A 86 -12.46 4.27 11.68
C SER A 86 -11.79 5.60 11.98
N ASP A 87 -10.47 5.60 12.13
CA ASP A 87 -9.73 6.78 12.53
C ASP A 87 -9.58 7.76 11.35
N MET A 88 -9.48 7.25 10.12
CA MET A 88 -9.38 8.04 8.88
C MET A 88 -10.75 8.38 8.25
N ASN A 89 -11.86 7.86 8.79
CA ASN A 89 -13.23 8.04 8.29
C ASN A 89 -13.42 7.70 6.79
N LEU A 90 -12.79 6.63 6.28
CA LEU A 90 -13.14 6.18 4.92
C LEU A 90 -14.56 5.59 4.95
N SER A 91 -15.31 5.80 3.86
CA SER A 91 -16.70 5.33 3.80
C SER A 91 -16.79 3.81 3.90
N ASP A 92 -17.93 3.26 4.35
CA ASP A 92 -18.14 1.79 4.37
C ASP A 92 -17.95 1.14 2.99
N LYS A 93 -18.08 1.94 1.93
CA LYS A 93 -17.79 1.55 0.54
C LYS A 93 -16.30 1.45 0.26
N ASP A 94 -15.50 2.37 0.78
CA ASP A 94 -14.04 2.33 0.67
C ASP A 94 -13.45 1.24 1.57
N ARG A 95 -14.06 1.00 2.74
CA ARG A 95 -13.81 -0.20 3.57
C ARG A 95 -14.05 -1.48 2.81
N LEU A 96 -15.22 -1.62 2.19
CA LEU A 96 -15.58 -2.82 1.43
C LEU A 96 -14.64 -3.03 0.26
N LYS A 97 -14.23 -1.96 -0.44
CA LYS A 97 -13.21 -2.04 -1.47
C LYS A 97 -11.92 -2.60 -0.86
N ILE A 98 -11.38 -1.98 0.18
CA ILE A 98 -10.10 -2.39 0.75
C ILE A 98 -10.12 -3.85 1.25
N VAL A 99 -11.20 -4.28 1.91
CA VAL A 99 -11.38 -5.69 2.33
C VAL A 99 -11.51 -6.64 1.14
N LYS A 100 -12.21 -6.23 0.08
CA LYS A 100 -12.32 -6.99 -1.19
C LYS A 100 -10.99 -7.03 -1.97
N VAL A 101 -9.97 -6.22 -1.67
CA VAL A 101 -8.65 -6.34 -2.32
C VAL A 101 -7.92 -7.60 -1.89
N GLU A 102 -8.09 -8.02 -0.63
CA GLU A 102 -7.35 -9.18 -0.15
C GLU A 102 -7.72 -10.46 -0.91
N ARG A 103 -8.86 -10.47 -1.65
CA ARG A 103 -9.42 -11.60 -2.41
C ARG A 103 -10.32 -11.09 -3.54
N THR A 104 -9.87 -11.19 -4.79
CA THR A 104 -10.48 -10.67 -6.03
C THR A 104 -12.03 -10.70 -6.16
N CYS A 105 -12.56 -9.57 -6.70
CA CYS A 105 -13.84 -9.28 -7.41
C CYS A 105 -15.24 -9.46 -6.78
N ASN A 106 -15.99 -8.34 -6.61
CA ASN A 106 -17.11 -7.83 -7.47
C ASN A 106 -18.15 -6.93 -6.73
N SER A 107 -18.89 -6.15 -7.53
CA SER A 107 -20.02 -5.23 -7.26
C SER A 107 -19.70 -3.74 -7.08
N ALA A 108 -20.19 -2.99 -8.08
CA ALA A 108 -20.07 -1.57 -8.37
C ALA A 108 -20.53 -0.61 -7.25
N GLU A 109 -19.91 0.57 -7.18
CA GLU A 109 -20.59 1.85 -7.48
C GLU A 109 -19.64 3.06 -7.30
N ARG A 110 -20.07 4.18 -7.86
CA ARG A 110 -19.40 5.47 -8.15
C ARG A 110 -18.91 6.31 -6.96
N GLY A 111 -17.97 7.21 -7.26
CA GLY A 111 -17.75 8.43 -6.49
C GLY A 111 -16.32 8.93 -6.62
N ASN A 112 -16.07 9.76 -7.62
CA ASN A 112 -14.86 10.57 -7.70
C ASN A 112 -14.99 11.69 -6.66
N THR A 113 -14.77 11.34 -5.39
CA THR A 113 -14.86 12.24 -4.25
C THR A 113 -13.46 12.31 -3.67
N ARG A 114 -12.79 13.46 -3.81
CA ARG A 114 -11.68 13.82 -2.93
C ARG A 114 -12.18 13.60 -1.52
N VAL A 115 -11.66 12.59 -0.83
CA VAL A 115 -12.14 12.21 0.50
C VAL A 115 -11.89 13.41 1.40
N GLN A 116 -12.95 14.08 1.86
CA GLN A 116 -12.83 15.06 2.94
C GLN A 116 -12.42 14.30 4.20
N LYS A 117 -11.10 14.20 4.42
CA LYS A 117 -10.54 13.53 5.59
C LYS A 117 -10.82 14.41 6.79
N LYS A 118 -11.66 13.89 7.69
CA LYS A 118 -12.14 14.62 8.88
C LYS A 118 -10.98 15.06 9.79
N ASP A 119 -9.87 14.31 9.78
CA ASP A 119 -8.63 14.66 10.48
C ASP A 119 -7.49 14.89 9.48
N LYS A 120 -7.35 16.15 9.03
CA LYS A 120 -6.29 16.58 8.12
C LYS A 120 -4.90 16.42 8.74
N GLY A 121 -4.79 16.53 10.07
CA GLY A 121 -3.56 16.40 10.81
C GLY A 121 -3.00 14.98 10.70
N LYS A 122 -3.81 13.98 11.09
CA LYS A 122 -3.42 12.56 11.00
C LYS A 122 -3.12 12.14 9.57
N TYR A 123 -3.95 12.57 8.61
CA TYR A 123 -3.68 12.27 7.22
C TYR A 123 -2.36 12.88 6.75
N CYS A 124 -2.08 14.15 7.08
CA CYS A 124 -0.82 14.78 6.72
C CYS A 124 0.39 14.07 7.34
N ALA A 125 0.29 13.67 8.60
CA ALA A 125 1.34 12.92 9.29
C ALA A 125 1.66 11.59 8.57
N LEU A 126 0.64 10.84 8.15
CA LEU A 126 0.85 9.61 7.40
C LEU A 126 1.32 9.86 5.95
N ALA A 127 0.83 10.92 5.30
CA ALA A 127 1.30 11.33 3.97
C ALA A 127 2.79 11.74 3.98
N LEU A 128 3.25 12.36 5.07
CA LEU A 128 4.68 12.63 5.27
C LEU A 128 5.49 11.34 5.34
N LEU A 129 5.03 10.31 6.05
CA LEU A 129 5.70 9.01 6.03
C LEU A 129 5.78 8.42 4.62
N VAL A 130 4.72 8.51 3.82
CA VAL A 130 4.75 8.08 2.41
C VAL A 130 5.80 8.84 1.62
N LEU A 131 5.79 10.17 1.70
CA LEU A 131 6.69 11.00 0.91
C LEU A 131 8.16 10.85 1.35
N PHE A 132 8.41 10.59 2.63
CA PHE A 132 9.75 10.38 3.17
C PHE A 132 10.15 8.89 3.19
N ASN A 133 9.55 8.06 2.33
CA ASN A 133 9.92 6.67 2.11
C ASN A 133 9.96 5.83 3.40
N ASP A 134 8.98 6.07 4.26
CA ASP A 134 8.86 5.44 5.57
C ASP A 134 9.98 5.77 6.57
N ASP A 135 10.79 6.79 6.32
CA ASP A 135 11.89 7.23 7.18
C ASP A 135 11.75 8.73 7.48
N LEU A 136 10.88 9.05 8.44
CA LEU A 136 10.56 10.44 8.79
C LEU A 136 11.23 10.86 10.09
N CYS A 137 12.27 11.68 9.98
CA CYS A 137 12.94 12.32 11.12
C CYS A 137 12.53 13.81 11.22
N LEU A 138 12.03 14.24 12.39
CA LEU A 138 11.50 15.60 12.57
C LEU A 138 12.57 16.69 12.58
N SER A 139 13.79 16.38 13.01
CA SER A 139 14.92 17.33 12.95
C SER A 139 15.26 17.70 11.52
N ASP A 140 15.08 16.76 10.60
CA ASP A 140 15.53 16.87 9.23
C ASP A 140 14.59 17.74 8.40
N LEU A 141 13.36 17.97 8.87
CA LEU A 141 12.36 18.82 8.23
C LEU A 141 12.72 20.31 8.19
N LYS A 142 13.87 20.70 8.77
CA LYS A 142 14.41 22.07 8.76
C LYS A 142 15.47 22.29 7.67
N HIS A 143 15.94 21.25 6.99
CA HIS A 143 16.86 21.42 5.87
C HIS A 143 16.10 21.92 4.63
N LYS A 144 16.74 22.72 3.78
CA LYS A 144 16.06 23.44 2.68
C LYS A 144 15.21 22.54 1.77
N ASP A 145 15.75 21.38 1.36
CA ASP A 145 15.07 20.49 0.41
C ASP A 145 13.92 19.71 1.07
N THR A 146 14.12 19.25 2.30
CA THR A 146 13.12 18.55 3.10
C THR A 146 12.04 19.50 3.61
N GLU A 147 12.36 20.76 3.91
CA GLU A 147 11.42 21.81 4.30
C GLU A 147 10.44 22.12 3.16
N ASN A 148 10.94 22.20 1.91
CA ASN A 148 10.09 22.38 0.74
C ASN A 148 9.13 21.20 0.57
N LYS A 149 9.61 19.97 0.73
CA LYS A 149 8.79 18.75 0.67
C LYS A 149 7.76 18.72 1.79
N PHE A 150 8.14 19.13 3.00
CA PHE A 150 7.26 19.25 4.16
C PHE A 150 6.12 20.26 3.90
N LYS A 151 6.46 21.49 3.48
CA LYS A 151 5.47 22.53 3.14
C LYS A 151 4.55 22.11 2.00
N ARG A 152 5.09 21.48 0.96
CA ARG A 152 4.29 20.89 -0.13
C ARG A 152 3.28 19.89 0.45
N THR A 153 3.70 19.01 1.35
CA THR A 153 2.81 18.01 1.96
C THR A 153 1.71 18.64 2.80
N LEU A 154 2.04 19.64 3.63
CA LEU A 154 1.06 20.41 4.42
C LEU A 154 0.00 21.02 3.50
N LYS A 155 0.43 21.67 2.41
CA LYS A 155 -0.45 22.27 1.42
C LYS A 155 -1.36 21.25 0.75
N LEU A 156 -0.81 20.11 0.32
CA LEU A 156 -1.60 19.03 -0.28
C LEU A 156 -2.68 18.56 0.69
N CYS A 157 -2.35 18.40 1.96
CA CYS A 157 -3.27 17.93 3.00
C CYS A 157 -4.22 19.02 3.54
N GLY A 158 -4.09 20.26 3.07
CA GLY A 158 -4.91 21.39 3.48
C GLY A 158 -4.62 21.89 4.90
N LEU A 159 -3.37 21.75 5.35
CA LEU A 159 -2.83 22.36 6.57
C LEU A 159 -2.03 23.64 6.24
N PRO A 160 -1.90 24.58 7.20
CA PRO A 160 -1.10 25.78 7.03
C PRO A 160 0.39 25.46 6.80
N GLU A 161 1.05 26.13 5.84
CA GLU A 161 2.48 25.90 5.54
C GLU A 161 3.42 26.33 6.69
N ASN A 162 2.93 27.11 7.65
CA ASN A 162 3.64 27.50 8.86
C ASN A 162 3.43 26.51 10.04
N THR A 163 2.79 25.36 9.81
CA THR A 163 2.64 24.32 10.83
C THR A 163 4.01 23.82 11.29
N PRO A 164 4.35 23.90 12.58
CA PRO A 164 5.62 23.40 13.10
C PRO A 164 5.78 21.88 12.90
N PRO A 165 6.99 21.38 12.59
CA PRO A 165 7.29 19.94 12.60
C PRO A 165 6.95 19.24 13.92
N LEU A 166 7.03 19.96 15.05
CA LEU A 166 6.69 19.43 16.37
C LEU A 166 5.20 19.06 16.48
N ASP A 167 4.30 19.88 15.94
CA ASP A 167 2.86 19.60 15.95
C ASP A 167 2.54 18.31 15.18
N ILE A 168 3.25 18.07 14.07
CA ILE A 168 3.17 16.81 13.33
C ILE A 168 3.73 15.66 14.16
N GLY A 169 4.82 15.88 14.89
CA GLY A 169 5.38 14.93 15.85
C GLY A 169 4.39 14.51 16.93
N ASP A 170 3.66 15.46 17.52
CA ASP A 170 2.64 15.19 18.53
C ASP A 170 1.48 14.35 17.95
N ILE A 171 1.09 14.62 16.70
CA ILE A 171 0.09 13.82 15.97
C ILE A 171 0.61 12.39 15.72
N LEU A 172 1.85 12.23 15.26
CA LEU A 172 2.49 10.92 15.06
C LEU A 172 2.56 10.13 16.37
N ASN A 173 2.94 10.79 17.48
CA ASN A 173 2.97 10.18 18.80
C ASN A 173 1.59 9.73 19.27
N SER A 174 0.52 10.48 18.95
CA SER A 174 -0.86 10.07 19.26
C SER A 174 -1.31 8.79 18.51
N MET A 175 -0.62 8.46 17.41
CA MET A 175 -0.88 7.33 16.53
C MET A 175 0.12 6.17 16.72
N LYS A 176 1.05 6.33 17.69
CA LYS A 176 2.09 5.35 17.99
C LYS A 176 1.48 4.01 18.39
N ASP A 177 2.17 2.94 18.02
CA ASP A 177 1.83 1.54 18.30
C ASP A 177 0.58 1.03 17.58
N PHE A 178 0.01 1.83 16.68
CA PHE A 178 -1.14 1.45 15.85
C PHE A 178 -0.90 1.68 14.36
N TYR A 179 -0.43 2.88 14.01
CA TYR A 179 -0.14 3.25 12.62
C TYR A 179 1.33 3.43 12.38
N VAL A 180 2.01 3.97 13.39
CA VAL A 180 3.41 4.35 13.33
C VAL A 180 4.15 3.76 14.51
N LYS A 181 5.43 3.47 14.32
CA LYS A 181 6.38 3.17 15.38
C LYS A 181 7.47 4.23 15.35
N LYS A 182 7.98 4.59 16.52
CA LYS A 182 9.14 5.47 16.65
C LYS A 182 10.35 4.61 17.00
N VAL A 183 11.37 4.61 16.16
CA VAL A 183 12.66 3.98 16.41
C VAL A 183 13.68 5.10 16.54
N GLU A 184 14.23 5.27 17.74
CA GLU A 184 15.08 6.42 18.08
C GLU A 184 14.35 7.75 17.81
N GLU A 185 14.81 8.53 16.82
CA GLU A 185 14.22 9.81 16.41
C GLU A 185 13.41 9.74 15.10
N THR A 186 13.36 8.56 14.46
CA THR A 186 12.66 8.32 13.21
C THR A 186 11.29 7.69 13.45
N TYR A 187 10.29 8.18 12.71
CA TYR A 187 8.98 7.53 12.58
C TYR A 187 8.95 6.67 11.32
N THR A 188 8.38 5.47 11.46
CA THR A 188 8.11 4.50 10.38
C THR A 188 6.69 3.95 10.56
N PHE A 189 6.11 3.36 9.53
CA PHE A 189 4.84 2.66 9.59
C PHE A 189 4.99 1.44 10.49
N TYR A 190 3.95 1.20 11.28
CA TYR A 190 3.94 0.06 12.19
C TYR A 190 3.81 -1.26 11.42
N HIS A 191 3.02 -1.28 10.33
CA HIS A 191 2.86 -2.42 9.44
C HIS A 191 2.89 -2.01 7.96
N ASP A 192 3.47 -2.87 7.12
CA ASP A 192 3.47 -2.75 5.65
C ASP A 192 2.07 -2.54 5.07
N PHE A 193 1.06 -3.15 5.71
CA PHE A 193 -0.33 -2.98 5.31
C PHE A 193 -0.84 -1.54 5.53
N VAL A 194 -0.45 -0.89 6.63
CA VAL A 194 -0.79 0.53 6.89
C VAL A 194 -0.12 1.41 5.84
N MET A 195 1.15 1.13 5.53
CA MET A 195 1.87 1.82 4.46
C MET A 195 1.15 1.63 3.11
N GLU A 196 0.78 0.40 2.76
CA GLU A 196 0.13 0.08 1.48
C GLU A 196 -1.23 0.79 1.34
N VAL A 197 -2.06 0.78 2.38
CA VAL A 197 -3.32 1.53 2.40
C VAL A 197 -3.07 3.02 2.30
N THR A 198 -2.08 3.55 3.03
CA THR A 198 -1.75 4.98 3.00
C THR A 198 -1.28 5.40 1.62
N ASN A 199 -0.37 4.64 1.00
CA ASN A 199 0.11 4.86 -0.37
C ASN A 199 -1.03 4.85 -1.38
N HIS A 200 -1.96 3.90 -1.26
CA HIS A 200 -3.13 3.85 -2.15
C HIS A 200 -4.02 5.08 -2.00
N VAL A 201 -4.39 5.42 -0.76
CA VAL A 201 -5.26 6.57 -0.46
C VAL A 201 -4.58 7.87 -0.91
N PHE A 202 -3.30 8.04 -0.59
CA PHE A 202 -2.51 9.21 -0.95
C PHE A 202 -2.35 9.32 -2.47
N GLY A 203 -1.95 8.24 -3.14
CA GLY A 203 -1.72 8.22 -4.58
C GLY A 203 -2.99 8.28 -5.43
N THR A 204 -4.15 7.98 -4.86
CA THR A 204 -5.45 8.27 -5.51
C THR A 204 -5.73 9.76 -5.55
N ASP A 205 -5.40 10.49 -4.46
CA ASP A 205 -5.60 11.94 -4.38
C ASP A 205 -4.49 12.71 -5.12
N TYR A 206 -3.26 12.19 -5.08
CA TYR A 206 -2.02 12.83 -5.53
C TYR A 206 -1.17 11.86 -6.40
N PRO A 207 -1.61 11.58 -7.64
CA PRO A 207 -0.98 10.55 -8.46
C PRO A 207 0.43 10.91 -8.96
N LEU A 208 0.76 12.20 -9.07
CA LEU A 208 2.10 12.62 -9.44
C LEU A 208 3.08 12.33 -8.30
N GLU A 209 2.70 12.72 -7.09
CA GLU A 209 3.49 12.56 -5.89
C GLU A 209 3.79 11.08 -5.59
N ILE A 210 2.80 10.19 -5.79
CA ILE A 210 3.03 8.75 -5.55
C ILE A 210 3.96 8.14 -6.60
N VAL A 211 3.93 8.60 -7.86
CA VAL A 211 4.88 8.16 -8.89
C VAL A 211 6.30 8.61 -8.53
N GLU A 212 6.44 9.81 -7.95
CA GLU A 212 7.74 10.37 -7.54
C GLU A 212 8.34 9.70 -6.29
N CYS A 213 7.54 9.20 -5.33
CA CYS A 213 8.07 8.72 -4.05
C CYS A 213 7.91 7.22 -3.79
N ALA A 214 6.90 6.55 -4.37
CA ALA A 214 6.59 5.18 -3.97
C ALA A 214 7.69 4.19 -4.36
N ASP A 215 7.86 3.15 -3.53
CA ASP A 215 8.69 1.99 -3.88
C ASP A 215 8.28 1.43 -5.24
N ILE A 216 9.28 1.12 -6.07
CA ILE A 216 9.05 0.64 -7.43
C ILE A 216 8.25 -0.67 -7.47
N GLY A 217 8.38 -1.51 -6.44
CA GLY A 217 7.56 -2.69 -6.25
C GLY A 217 6.09 -2.34 -5.96
N PHE A 218 5.82 -1.27 -5.21
CA PHE A 218 4.46 -0.74 -5.06
C PHE A 218 3.92 -0.24 -6.40
N ILE A 219 4.69 0.54 -7.16
CA ILE A 219 4.30 1.02 -8.50
C ILE A 219 3.94 -0.16 -9.42
N LYS A 220 4.82 -1.17 -9.52
CA LYS A 220 4.58 -2.39 -10.29
C LYS A 220 3.29 -3.11 -9.92
N ARG A 221 2.99 -3.21 -8.61
CA ARG A 221 1.82 -3.97 -8.11
C ARG A 221 0.53 -3.18 -8.23
N ARG A 222 0.57 -1.87 -7.98
CA ARG A 222 -0.62 -1.06 -7.69
C ARG A 222 -0.86 0.07 -8.68
N VAL A 223 0.08 0.44 -9.54
CA VAL A 223 -0.11 1.54 -10.51
C VAL A 223 -0.37 0.97 -11.90
N LYS A 224 -1.41 1.48 -12.58
CA LYS A 224 -1.76 1.10 -13.96
C LYS A 224 -2.08 2.33 -14.81
N ILE A 225 -1.80 2.26 -16.11
CA ILE A 225 -2.19 3.29 -17.09
C ILE A 225 -3.53 2.91 -17.71
N GLY A 226 -4.42 3.90 -17.84
CA GLY A 226 -5.64 3.79 -18.65
C GLY A 226 -6.92 4.11 -17.89
N ASN A 227 -8.04 3.90 -18.58
CA ASN A 227 -9.37 4.18 -18.03
C ASN A 227 -9.82 3.10 -17.05
N PHE A 228 -10.65 3.53 -16.09
CA PHE A 228 -11.17 2.76 -14.96
C PHE A 228 -12.24 1.74 -15.39
N ASP A 229 -11.98 0.94 -16.43
CA ASP A 229 -13.02 0.11 -17.07
C ASP A 229 -12.97 -1.37 -16.68
N LYS A 230 -11.93 -1.81 -15.95
CA LYS A 230 -11.79 -3.19 -15.46
C LYS A 230 -11.37 -3.23 -14.00
N HIS A 231 -12.37 -3.36 -13.14
CA HIS A 231 -12.22 -3.53 -11.70
C HIS A 231 -11.75 -4.95 -11.38
N ASP A 232 -10.44 -5.13 -11.20
CA ASP A 232 -9.91 -6.43 -10.75
C ASP A 232 -9.14 -6.34 -9.42
N ASP A 233 -8.65 -5.14 -9.06
CA ASP A 233 -7.92 -4.94 -7.80
C ASP A 233 -8.26 -3.56 -7.22
N SER A 234 -8.63 -3.57 -5.94
CA SER A 234 -9.21 -2.41 -5.28
C SER A 234 -8.14 -1.49 -4.62
N PHE A 235 -6.86 -1.87 -4.65
CA PHE A 235 -5.73 -0.97 -4.39
C PHE A 235 -5.04 -0.44 -5.67
N THR A 236 -5.63 -0.65 -6.85
CA THR A 236 -5.04 -0.10 -8.08
C THR A 236 -5.26 1.41 -8.18
N ILE A 237 -4.18 2.16 -8.35
CA ILE A 237 -4.14 3.57 -8.74
C ILE A 237 -4.09 3.62 -10.26
N TYR A 238 -5.11 4.22 -10.88
CA TYR A 238 -5.17 4.40 -12.32
C TYR A 238 -4.64 5.79 -12.68
N LEU A 239 -3.58 5.81 -13.47
CA LEU A 239 -3.00 7.02 -14.02
C LEU A 239 -3.67 7.37 -15.35
N ASN A 240 -4.12 8.62 -15.44
CA ASN A 240 -4.48 9.25 -16.69
C ASN A 240 -3.23 9.45 -17.56
N ASP A 241 -3.41 9.45 -18.88
CA ASP A 241 -2.39 9.71 -19.90
C ASP A 241 -1.46 10.88 -19.59
N LYS A 242 -1.95 11.94 -18.92
CA LYS A 242 -1.12 13.10 -18.53
C LYS A 242 0.03 12.78 -17.56
N TYR A 243 0.03 11.62 -16.90
CA TYR A 243 1.08 11.18 -15.97
C TYR A 243 1.99 10.10 -16.56
N ILE A 244 1.78 9.71 -17.83
CA ILE A 244 2.58 8.66 -18.48
C ILE A 244 4.04 9.08 -18.59
N GLU A 245 4.31 10.35 -18.89
CA GLU A 245 5.66 10.90 -19.01
C GLU A 245 6.41 10.79 -17.68
N ASN A 246 5.81 11.27 -16.58
CA ASN A 246 6.40 11.15 -15.24
C ASN A 246 6.66 9.69 -14.83
N LEU A 247 5.74 8.78 -15.16
CA LEU A 247 5.94 7.35 -14.89
C LEU A 247 7.08 6.77 -15.76
N GLY A 248 7.18 7.20 -17.02
CA GLY A 248 8.24 6.81 -17.94
C GLY A 248 9.61 7.23 -17.44
N GLU A 249 9.78 8.51 -17.09
CA GLU A 249 11.01 9.04 -16.49
C GLU A 249 11.41 8.28 -15.23
N ARG A 250 10.43 8.03 -14.34
CA ARG A 250 10.68 7.28 -13.11
C ARG A 250 11.15 5.85 -13.39
N LEU A 251 10.45 5.13 -14.26
CA LEU A 251 10.83 3.76 -14.62
C LEU A 251 12.18 3.70 -15.32
N PHE A 252 12.50 4.69 -16.15
CA PHE A 252 13.79 4.80 -16.82
C PHE A 252 14.93 4.97 -15.81
N THR A 253 14.74 5.83 -14.82
CA THR A 253 15.73 6.06 -13.76
C THR A 253 16.01 4.79 -12.98
N GLU A 254 14.95 4.05 -12.64
CA GLU A 254 15.03 2.78 -11.90
C GLU A 254 15.57 1.62 -12.74
N LEU A 255 15.55 1.74 -14.07
CA LEU A 255 16.07 0.71 -14.98
C LEU A 255 17.57 0.47 -14.76
N PHE A 256 18.30 1.53 -14.41
CA PHE A 256 19.73 1.48 -14.11
C PHE A 256 20.02 1.36 -12.60
N GLY A 257 18.98 1.19 -11.78
CA GLY A 257 19.08 1.03 -10.34
C GLY A 257 19.09 -0.45 -9.89
N GLU A 258 19.10 -0.65 -8.58
CA GLU A 258 19.14 -1.99 -7.95
C GLU A 258 17.86 -2.81 -8.17
N ARG A 259 16.77 -2.17 -8.64
CA ARG A 259 15.43 -2.76 -8.75
C ARG A 259 15.00 -2.98 -10.19
N LEU A 260 15.94 -3.21 -11.11
CA LEU A 260 15.69 -3.52 -12.53
C LEU A 260 14.56 -4.54 -12.75
N ILE A 261 14.52 -5.63 -11.98
CA ILE A 261 13.51 -6.69 -12.13
C ILE A 261 12.09 -6.18 -11.85
N ASP A 262 11.93 -5.21 -10.96
CA ASP A 262 10.62 -4.60 -10.72
C ASP A 262 10.19 -3.68 -11.86
N VAL A 263 11.14 -2.99 -12.48
CA VAL A 263 10.89 -2.18 -13.68
C VAL A 263 10.48 -3.07 -14.86
N VAL A 264 11.30 -4.06 -15.22
CA VAL A 264 11.07 -4.92 -16.40
C VAL A 264 9.78 -5.73 -16.29
N LEU A 265 9.37 -6.09 -15.08
CA LEU A 265 8.12 -6.81 -14.83
C LEU A 265 6.92 -5.88 -14.59
N ASN A 266 7.06 -4.57 -14.78
CA ASN A 266 5.97 -3.62 -14.58
C ASN A 266 4.92 -3.76 -15.70
N PRO A 267 3.65 -4.03 -15.38
CA PRO A 267 2.60 -4.18 -16.38
C PRO A 267 2.39 -2.95 -17.29
N CYS A 268 2.76 -1.76 -16.81
CA CYS A 268 2.67 -0.51 -17.58
C CYS A 268 3.62 -0.48 -18.80
N LEU A 269 4.66 -1.31 -18.84
CA LEU A 269 5.53 -1.46 -20.01
C LEU A 269 4.83 -2.09 -21.23
N ARG A 270 3.57 -2.53 -21.09
CA ARG A 270 2.74 -2.91 -22.24
C ARG A 270 2.12 -1.71 -22.96
N ASN A 271 2.20 -0.52 -22.37
CA ASN A 271 1.66 0.70 -22.96
C ASN A 271 2.66 1.28 -23.98
N GLU A 272 2.21 1.42 -25.23
CA GLU A 272 3.06 1.88 -26.34
C GLU A 272 3.64 3.29 -26.14
N LYS A 273 2.87 4.20 -25.52
CA LYS A 273 3.35 5.57 -25.24
C LYS A 273 4.50 5.52 -24.25
N LEU A 274 4.37 4.72 -23.19
CA LEU A 274 5.41 4.58 -22.18
C LEU A 274 6.67 3.91 -22.74
N VAL A 275 6.53 2.86 -23.55
CA VAL A 275 7.66 2.23 -24.25
C VAL A 275 8.36 3.22 -25.18
N THR A 276 7.61 4.10 -25.85
CA THR A 276 8.18 5.14 -26.72
C THR A 276 9.03 6.12 -25.92
N ILE A 277 8.56 6.57 -24.74
CA ILE A 277 9.34 7.44 -23.84
C ILE A 277 10.66 6.76 -23.46
N LEU A 278 10.63 5.50 -23.00
CA LEU A 278 11.85 4.79 -22.62
C LEU A 278 12.85 4.66 -23.78
N LYS A 279 12.37 4.42 -25.01
CA LYS A 279 13.23 4.38 -26.20
C LYS A 279 13.87 5.74 -26.49
N THR A 280 13.09 6.82 -26.43
CA THR A 280 13.60 8.18 -26.66
C THR A 280 14.67 8.54 -25.64
N GLU A 281 14.45 8.25 -24.35
CA GLU A 281 15.44 8.49 -23.30
C GLU A 281 16.74 7.71 -23.54
N THR A 282 16.63 6.44 -23.98
CA THR A 282 17.79 5.61 -24.32
C THR A 282 18.61 6.22 -25.46
N ILE A 283 17.94 6.65 -26.55
CA ILE A 283 18.60 7.29 -27.71
C ILE A 283 19.26 8.62 -27.30
N THR A 284 18.63 9.40 -26.42
CA THR A 284 19.19 10.65 -25.92
C THR A 284 20.51 10.40 -25.20
N ILE A 285 20.59 9.39 -24.34
CA ILE A 285 21.83 9.01 -23.65
C ILE A 285 22.89 8.51 -24.65
N GLU A 286 22.52 7.64 -25.59
CA GLU A 286 23.47 7.15 -26.61
C GLU A 286 24.12 8.30 -27.40
N ASN A 287 23.32 9.31 -27.77
CA ASN A 287 23.83 10.49 -28.46
C ASN A 287 24.71 11.37 -27.55
N GLN A 288 24.38 11.49 -26.25
CA GLN A 288 25.21 12.23 -25.29
C GLN A 288 26.59 11.57 -25.12
N VAL A 289 26.63 10.24 -24.94
CA VAL A 289 27.88 9.49 -24.81
C VAL A 289 28.76 9.60 -26.06
N GLN A 290 28.16 9.49 -27.26
CA GLN A 290 28.90 9.66 -28.51
C GLN A 290 29.49 11.08 -28.66
N ASN A 291 28.75 12.11 -28.23
CA ASN A 291 29.24 13.49 -28.29
C ASN A 291 30.37 13.74 -27.29
N GLU A 292 30.29 13.19 -26.07
CA GLU A 292 31.37 13.28 -25.07
C GLU A 292 32.64 12.55 -25.52
N GLU A 293 32.52 11.37 -26.15
CA GLU A 293 33.66 10.66 -26.73
C GLU A 293 34.33 11.45 -27.87
N ILE A 294 33.54 12.13 -28.71
CA ILE A 294 34.06 12.99 -29.79
C ILE A 294 34.76 14.24 -29.21
N GLU A 295 34.22 14.86 -28.17
CA GLU A 295 34.86 16.00 -27.49
C GLU A 295 36.19 15.61 -26.82
N LEU A 296 36.25 14.44 -26.17
CA LEU A 296 37.49 13.87 -25.64
C LEU A 296 38.52 13.62 -26.75
N TYR A 297 38.10 13.07 -27.89
CA TYR A 297 38.99 12.81 -29.02
C TYR A 297 39.51 14.09 -29.71
N ASN A 298 38.78 15.20 -29.61
CA ASN A 298 39.22 16.50 -30.11
C ASN A 298 40.13 17.28 -29.12
N PHE A 299 40.30 16.76 -27.90
CA PHE A 299 41.18 17.33 -26.87
C PHE A 299 42.56 16.67 -26.78
N TYR A 300 42.77 15.53 -27.47
CA TYR A 300 44.05 14.83 -27.62
C TYR A 300 44.63 15.03 -29.02
#